data_AF-W9Z4U8-F1
#
_entry.id   AF-W9Z4U8-F1
#
_cell.length_a   1.000
_cell.length_b   1.000
_cell.length_c   1.000
_cell.angle_alpha   90.00
_cell.angle_beta   90.00
_cell.angle_gamma   90.00
#
_symmetry.space_group_name_H-M   'P 1'
#
loop_
_entity.id
_entity.type
_entity.pdbx_description
1 polymer ?
#
loop_
_entity_poly.entity_id
_entity_poly.type
_entity_poly.pdbx_seq_one_letter_code
_entity_poly.pdbx_strand_id
1 'polypeptide(L)'
;MLSGLLDRTWDFRSWHAVRDSFCKAAELGLLSVEDLRAVIAHAADAGPMSLVKDNGKLQIVQSIEKEHLIYGLLTSLANSRVLELADLGRDFLSRLLRKVGNNRRLTSTAQRILWDLSPWASEHDAPLISRLIMIHLRARCRDNPDEEVGQRLAKRLAKVEPKALQLSLLQTTDDLIRIGQEDTTSIYAYLLHHWTGTLALLGSRQAPLLTKDTWVIHSSNASSLSTEQRLAAFAWASLCLGKCRRKSPALSERLQFLDSFGKTLKSIPELATEGFLDRSILAIDSLPLPNKHVLLQNLYRIADRDPLPILLESESSSDIEGFRYRSFSLFLSHNLYENARISHHDVLTVLAESLNHDLPLFKMLSRRMIQKSPLSFEIISRILDNNISFKLALSQAFPQRLLAVQQGAEPSDEAPSQFISFLGEVGGRPACRNNVQTKHSGIPSPVDALDLINHLAVSFATSTVTSPRASLRRVYWCYMFLHRYGGPVQPTIARALWHVGVARYGESGTSRTLLKWILWQVKNTEGEDVARHLLWSQSLREQWQRDLEDLSKVDESEEKHLLAEMATGEDAAPSSHSIGIPASADLETLRKIHFVQTEPEELPFFFEKSRRRADWDQAQAKKAKALERQGK
;
A
#
# COMPACT_ATOMS: atom_id res chain seq x y z
N MET A 1 17.54 33.62 -46.71
CA MET A 1 18.90 33.45 -46.13
C MET A 1 18.99 32.29 -45.15
N LEU A 2 17.96 32.06 -44.33
CA LEU A 2 17.97 31.09 -43.24
C LEU A 2 18.00 29.60 -43.65
N SER A 3 17.37 29.22 -44.76
CA SER A 3 17.38 27.84 -45.29
C SER A 3 18.80 27.34 -45.59
N GLY A 4 19.62 28.18 -46.22
CA GLY A 4 21.00 27.85 -46.54
C GLY A 4 21.96 27.78 -45.34
N LEU A 5 21.52 28.10 -44.12
CA LEU A 5 22.35 27.91 -42.92
C LEU A 5 22.40 26.45 -42.50
N LEU A 6 21.29 25.72 -42.60
CA LEU A 6 21.22 24.32 -42.16
C LEU A 6 21.92 23.36 -43.13
N ASP A 7 22.06 23.76 -44.39
CA ASP A 7 22.72 22.98 -45.44
C ASP A 7 24.24 23.20 -45.49
N ARG A 8 24.77 24.15 -44.72
CA ARG A 8 26.21 24.43 -44.64
C ARG A 8 26.89 23.51 -43.64
N THR A 9 28.16 23.20 -43.91
CA THR A 9 29.05 22.57 -42.93
C THR A 9 29.54 23.63 -41.95
N TRP A 10 29.36 23.36 -40.67
CA TRP A 10 29.80 24.24 -39.59
C TRP A 10 30.83 23.53 -38.73
N ASP A 11 31.80 24.26 -38.19
CA ASP A 11 32.48 23.80 -36.99
C ASP A 11 31.53 23.87 -35.78
N PHE A 12 31.78 23.03 -34.77
CA PHE A 12 30.89 22.89 -33.62
C PHE A 12 30.69 24.21 -32.87
N ARG A 13 31.74 25.03 -32.72
CA ARG A 13 31.68 26.29 -31.97
C ARG A 13 30.87 27.34 -32.71
N SER A 14 31.10 27.48 -34.02
CA SER A 14 30.34 28.40 -34.86
C SER A 14 28.87 28.03 -34.93
N TRP A 15 28.54 26.74 -35.04
CA TRP A 15 27.15 26.30 -35.00
C TRP A 15 26.45 26.66 -33.69
N HIS A 16 27.09 26.42 -32.55
CA HIS A 16 26.53 26.80 -31.26
C HIS A 16 26.35 28.31 -31.12
N ALA A 17 27.34 29.11 -31.54
CA ALA A 17 27.22 30.56 -31.53
C ALA A 17 26.05 31.04 -32.39
N VAL A 18 25.87 30.46 -33.59
CA VAL A 18 24.73 30.76 -34.47
C VAL A 18 23.42 30.38 -33.81
N ARG A 19 23.28 29.13 -33.34
CA ARG A 19 22.07 28.65 -32.67
C ARG A 19 21.69 29.52 -31.48
N ASP A 20 22.65 29.83 -30.60
CA ASP A 20 22.41 30.60 -29.38
C ASP A 20 22.06 32.06 -29.72
N SER A 21 22.64 32.62 -30.79
CA SER A 21 22.26 33.93 -31.33
C SER A 21 20.83 33.94 -31.84
N PHE A 22 20.40 32.89 -32.55
CA PHE A 22 19.01 32.72 -33.00
C PHE A 22 18.03 32.59 -31.84
N CYS A 23 18.37 31.78 -30.84
CA CYS A 23 17.59 31.65 -29.60
C CYS A 23 17.44 33.02 -28.91
N LYS A 24 18.53 33.77 -28.75
CA LYS A 24 18.48 35.09 -28.12
C LYS A 24 17.70 36.11 -28.95
N ALA A 25 17.83 36.09 -30.27
CA ALA A 25 17.05 36.94 -31.17
C ALA A 25 15.55 36.64 -31.08
N ALA A 26 15.17 35.36 -30.98
CA ALA A 26 13.80 34.94 -30.74
C ALA A 26 13.27 35.41 -29.37
N GLU A 27 14.06 35.25 -28.31
CA GLU A 27 13.72 35.71 -26.95
C GLU A 27 13.45 37.23 -26.92
N LEU A 28 14.27 38.00 -27.65
CA LEU A 28 14.15 39.46 -27.75
C LEU A 28 13.07 39.93 -28.75
N GLY A 29 12.40 39.02 -29.47
CA GLY A 29 11.39 39.37 -30.47
C GLY A 29 11.96 40.04 -31.72
N LEU A 30 13.24 39.85 -32.02
CA LEU A 30 13.92 40.43 -33.18
C LEU A 30 13.65 39.67 -34.49
N LEU A 31 13.08 38.47 -34.39
CA LEU A 31 12.72 37.64 -35.52
C LEU A 31 11.20 37.73 -35.76
N SER A 32 10.80 37.86 -37.02
CA SER A 32 9.38 37.82 -37.37
C SER A 32 8.80 36.43 -37.10
N VAL A 33 7.49 36.36 -36.85
CA VAL A 33 6.77 35.08 -36.67
C VAL A 33 6.91 34.19 -37.90
N GLU A 34 6.90 34.78 -39.11
CA GLU A 34 7.07 34.05 -40.36
C GLU A 34 8.47 33.44 -40.50
N ASP A 35 9.52 34.20 -40.15
CA ASP A 35 10.89 33.71 -40.14
C ASP A 35 11.08 32.60 -39.13
N LEU A 36 10.52 32.75 -37.92
CA LEU A 36 10.56 31.71 -36.87
C LEU A 36 9.89 30.41 -37.35
N ARG A 37 8.70 30.52 -37.96
CA ARG A 37 8.00 29.35 -38.53
C ARG A 37 8.84 28.70 -39.62
N ALA A 38 9.43 29.49 -40.52
CA ALA A 38 10.25 28.98 -41.61
C ALA A 38 11.51 28.26 -41.10
N VAL A 39 12.21 28.84 -40.12
CA VAL A 39 13.40 28.25 -39.50
C VAL A 39 13.07 26.94 -38.80
N ILE A 40 12.02 26.93 -37.98
CA ILE A 40 11.62 25.74 -37.23
C ILE A 40 11.14 24.63 -38.17
N ALA A 41 10.35 24.97 -39.20
CA ALA A 41 9.90 24.00 -40.20
C ALA A 41 11.08 23.40 -40.97
N HIS A 42 12.00 24.24 -41.43
CA HIS A 42 13.18 23.78 -42.14
C HIS A 42 14.09 22.94 -41.25
N ALA A 43 14.26 23.31 -39.98
CA ALA A 43 15.00 22.50 -39.02
C ALA A 43 14.33 21.15 -38.79
N ALA A 44 13.00 21.07 -38.74
CA ALA A 44 12.29 19.80 -38.60
C ALA A 44 12.48 18.89 -39.83
N ASP A 45 12.40 19.47 -41.03
CA ASP A 45 12.49 18.77 -42.31
C ASP A 45 13.92 18.46 -42.77
N ALA A 46 14.92 19.18 -42.23
CA ALA A 46 16.31 18.98 -42.59
C ALA A 46 16.78 17.55 -42.29
N GLY A 47 17.61 17.04 -43.19
CA GLY A 47 18.36 15.80 -43.02
C GLY A 47 19.37 15.88 -41.87
N PRO A 48 20.18 14.83 -41.67
CA PRO A 48 21.25 14.87 -40.67
C PRO A 48 22.24 16.00 -40.99
N MET A 49 22.61 16.77 -39.97
CA MET A 49 23.53 17.89 -40.12
C MET A 49 24.99 17.40 -40.04
N SER A 50 25.86 17.95 -40.88
CA SER A 50 27.28 17.62 -40.88
C SER A 50 28.06 18.70 -40.14
N LEU A 51 28.62 18.36 -38.98
CA LEU A 51 29.48 19.25 -38.20
C LEU A 51 30.94 18.80 -38.28
N VAL A 52 31.86 19.75 -38.39
CA VAL A 52 33.30 19.50 -38.38
C VAL A 52 33.81 19.66 -36.95
N LYS A 53 34.49 18.63 -36.42
CA LYS A 53 35.16 18.74 -35.12
C LYS A 53 36.41 19.60 -35.20
N ASP A 54 36.90 20.08 -34.05
CA ASP A 54 38.15 20.84 -33.92
C ASP A 54 39.38 20.12 -34.53
N ASN A 55 39.31 18.79 -34.74
CA ASN A 55 40.35 18.00 -35.40
C ASN A 55 40.19 17.84 -36.93
N GLY A 56 39.28 18.60 -37.55
CA GLY A 56 39.01 18.59 -38.99
C GLY A 56 38.22 17.37 -39.49
N LYS A 57 37.89 16.39 -38.62
CA LYS A 57 37.07 15.24 -39.04
C LYS A 57 35.59 15.64 -39.10
N LEU A 58 34.97 15.36 -40.23
CA LEU A 58 33.51 15.43 -40.40
C LEU A 58 32.85 14.42 -39.46
N GLN A 59 32.04 14.93 -38.54
CA GLN A 59 31.10 14.13 -37.77
C GLN A 59 29.70 14.40 -38.33
N ILE A 60 29.08 13.39 -38.91
CA ILE A 60 27.64 13.44 -39.17
C ILE A 60 26.99 13.43 -37.79
N VAL A 61 26.55 14.60 -37.34
CA VAL A 61 25.85 14.72 -36.07
C VAL A 61 24.40 14.35 -36.35
N GLN A 62 23.92 13.34 -35.62
CA GLN A 62 22.57 12.81 -35.75
C GLN A 62 21.52 13.93 -35.57
N SER A 63 20.24 13.60 -35.75
CA SER A 63 19.06 14.47 -35.59
C SER A 63 18.98 15.31 -34.29
N ILE A 64 19.93 15.16 -33.38
CA ILE A 64 20.02 15.81 -32.08
C ILE A 64 20.26 17.32 -32.19
N GLU A 65 21.11 17.82 -33.10
CA GLU A 65 21.40 19.27 -33.16
C GLU A 65 20.24 20.10 -33.70
N LYS A 66 19.51 19.57 -34.68
CA LYS A 66 18.26 20.20 -35.15
C LYS A 66 17.20 20.22 -34.06
N GLU A 67 17.09 19.15 -33.26
CA GLU A 67 16.23 19.10 -32.09
C GLU A 67 16.66 20.14 -31.05
N HIS A 68 17.96 20.33 -30.80
CA HIS A 68 18.44 21.37 -29.88
C HIS A 68 18.13 22.79 -30.37
N LEU A 69 18.23 23.06 -31.67
CA LEU A 69 17.81 24.35 -32.23
C LEU A 69 16.30 24.57 -32.03
N ILE A 70 15.46 23.59 -32.39
CA ILE A 70 14.00 23.70 -32.22
C ILE A 70 13.67 23.89 -30.73
N TYR A 71 14.23 23.06 -29.85
CA TYR A 71 14.02 23.18 -28.41
C TYR A 71 14.47 24.53 -27.86
N GLY A 72 15.64 25.01 -28.28
CA GLY A 72 16.18 26.30 -27.87
C GLY A 72 15.29 27.46 -28.29
N LEU A 73 14.79 27.44 -29.53
CA LEU A 73 13.85 28.45 -30.04
C LEU A 73 12.52 28.43 -29.28
N LEU A 74 11.92 27.25 -29.08
CA LEU A 74 10.66 27.12 -28.33
C LEU A 74 10.81 27.58 -26.87
N THR A 75 11.93 27.23 -26.22
CA THR A 75 12.22 27.67 -24.84
C THR A 75 12.46 29.18 -24.78
N SER A 76 13.13 29.74 -25.79
CA SER A 76 13.39 31.18 -25.87
C SER A 76 12.10 31.97 -26.08
N LEU A 77 11.16 31.45 -26.88
CA LEU A 77 9.82 32.03 -27.04
C LEU A 77 9.01 31.93 -25.74
N ALA A 78 9.08 30.81 -25.02
CA ALA A 78 8.43 30.69 -23.71
C ALA A 78 8.96 31.68 -22.66
N ASN A 79 10.21 32.13 -22.80
CA ASN A 79 10.84 33.14 -21.94
C ASN A 79 10.72 34.57 -22.48
N SER A 80 10.28 34.73 -23.73
CA SER A 80 10.15 36.04 -24.35
C SER A 80 9.02 36.83 -23.70
N ARG A 81 9.20 38.16 -23.65
CA ARG A 81 8.15 39.10 -23.25
C ARG A 81 7.42 39.72 -24.43
N VAL A 82 7.88 39.46 -25.65
CA VAL A 82 7.41 40.11 -26.88
C VAL A 82 6.56 39.15 -27.71
N LEU A 83 7.01 37.91 -27.86
CA LEU A 83 6.32 36.87 -28.62
C LEU A 83 5.98 35.70 -27.71
N GLU A 84 4.78 35.17 -27.84
CA GLU A 84 4.37 33.95 -27.17
C GLU A 84 4.45 32.76 -28.13
N LEU A 85 4.55 31.55 -27.57
CA LEU A 85 4.57 30.34 -28.39
C LEU A 85 3.28 30.20 -29.22
N ALA A 86 2.14 30.68 -28.70
CA ALA A 86 0.85 30.69 -29.40
C ALA A 86 0.86 31.52 -30.70
N ASP A 87 1.73 32.53 -30.80
CA ASP A 87 1.84 33.40 -31.99
C ASP A 87 2.35 32.63 -33.22
N LEU A 88 3.07 31.52 -33.01
CA LEU A 88 3.45 30.61 -34.09
C LEU A 88 2.23 29.92 -34.73
N GLY A 89 1.05 30.00 -34.15
CA GLY A 89 -0.20 29.49 -34.71
C GLY A 89 -0.43 28.01 -34.42
N ARG A 90 -1.66 27.67 -34.03
CA ARG A 90 -2.05 26.32 -33.61
C ARG A 90 -1.76 25.26 -34.67
N ASP A 91 -2.10 25.52 -35.93
CA ASP A 91 -1.92 24.57 -37.03
C ASP A 91 -0.44 24.30 -37.34
N PHE A 92 0.42 25.29 -37.12
CA PHE A 92 1.86 25.11 -37.25
C PHE A 92 2.39 24.23 -36.13
N LEU A 93 2.03 24.54 -34.87
CA LEU A 93 2.50 23.81 -33.69
C LEU A 93 2.02 22.35 -33.68
N SER A 94 0.77 22.08 -34.06
CA SER A 94 0.25 20.71 -34.21
C SER A 94 1.00 19.95 -35.32
N ARG A 95 1.27 20.57 -36.47
CA ARG A 95 2.08 19.94 -37.53
C ARG A 95 3.51 19.68 -37.07
N LEU A 96 4.12 20.60 -36.32
CA LEU A 96 5.46 20.43 -35.75
C LEU A 96 5.48 19.27 -34.75
N LEU A 97 4.48 19.18 -33.87
CA LEU A 97 4.31 18.06 -32.91
C LEU A 97 4.32 16.72 -33.65
N ARG A 98 3.53 16.57 -34.72
CA ARG A 98 3.50 15.34 -35.55
C ARG A 98 4.84 15.06 -36.22
N LYS A 99 5.46 16.08 -36.84
CA LYS A 99 6.76 15.92 -37.50
C LYS A 99 7.84 15.42 -36.54
N VAL A 100 7.96 16.03 -35.36
CA VAL A 100 8.92 15.60 -34.33
C VAL A 100 8.54 14.22 -33.76
N GLY A 101 7.24 13.96 -33.60
CA GLY A 101 6.69 12.73 -33.04
C GLY A 101 6.81 11.49 -33.91
N ASN A 102 6.83 11.66 -35.23
CA ASN A 102 6.94 10.57 -36.22
C ASN A 102 8.32 9.88 -36.19
N ASN A 103 9.30 10.43 -35.48
CA ASN A 103 10.59 9.78 -35.29
C ASN A 103 10.45 8.43 -34.56
N ARG A 104 11.02 7.37 -35.15
CA ARG A 104 10.98 6.01 -34.57
C ARG A 104 11.67 5.95 -33.21
N ARG A 105 12.70 6.77 -32.97
CA ARG A 105 13.37 6.89 -31.67
C ARG A 105 13.25 8.33 -31.20
N LEU A 106 12.55 8.53 -30.09
CA LEU A 106 12.42 9.85 -29.46
C LEU A 106 13.58 10.07 -28.50
N THR A 107 14.49 10.96 -28.86
CA THR A 107 15.58 11.42 -27.99
C THR A 107 15.00 12.12 -26.76
N SER A 108 15.81 12.33 -25.72
CA SER A 108 15.40 13.11 -24.56
C SER A 108 15.01 14.55 -24.92
N THR A 109 15.70 15.17 -25.89
CA THR A 109 15.39 16.52 -26.40
C THR A 109 14.08 16.53 -27.17
N ALA A 110 13.86 15.57 -28.07
CA ALA A 110 12.58 15.43 -28.78
C ALA A 110 11.40 15.24 -27.81
N GLN A 111 11.57 14.43 -26.76
CA GLN A 111 10.53 14.29 -25.73
C GLN A 111 10.21 15.61 -25.03
N ARG A 112 11.21 16.46 -24.74
CA ARG A 112 10.98 17.79 -24.15
C ARG A 112 10.19 18.69 -25.10
N ILE A 113 10.60 18.75 -26.37
CA ILE A 113 9.89 19.49 -27.41
C ILE A 113 8.43 19.04 -27.48
N LEU A 114 8.18 17.74 -27.52
CA LEU A 114 6.82 17.20 -27.62
C LEU A 114 5.97 17.50 -26.37
N TRP A 115 6.55 17.52 -25.18
CA TRP A 115 5.86 17.96 -23.96
C TRP A 115 5.54 19.46 -23.98
N ASP A 116 6.42 20.29 -24.53
CA ASP A 116 6.18 21.72 -24.65
C ASP A 116 5.11 22.01 -25.70
N LEU A 117 5.05 21.22 -26.79
CA LEU A 117 4.07 21.33 -27.87
C LEU A 117 2.71 20.66 -27.56
N SER A 118 2.62 19.85 -26.51
CA SER A 118 1.41 19.09 -26.18
C SER A 118 0.14 19.92 -25.94
N PRO A 119 0.18 21.21 -25.50
CA PRO A 119 -1.02 22.04 -25.41
C PRO A 119 -1.74 22.27 -26.73
N TRP A 120 -1.04 22.17 -27.86
CA TRP A 120 -1.60 22.35 -29.20
C TRP A 120 -1.91 21.04 -29.91
N ALA A 121 -1.82 19.90 -29.21
CA ALA A 121 -2.21 18.61 -29.73
C ALA A 121 -3.69 18.60 -30.14
N SER A 122 -4.00 17.93 -31.26
CA SER A 122 -5.37 17.62 -31.65
C SER A 122 -5.76 16.20 -31.23
N GLU A 123 -7.04 15.84 -31.38
CA GLU A 123 -7.55 14.49 -31.14
C GLU A 123 -6.73 13.41 -31.87
N HIS A 124 -6.21 13.73 -33.06
CA HIS A 124 -5.43 12.81 -33.90
C HIS A 124 -4.01 12.58 -33.36
N ASP A 125 -3.54 13.45 -32.47
CA ASP A 125 -2.22 13.37 -31.84
C ASP A 125 -2.26 12.51 -30.56
N ALA A 126 -3.43 12.00 -30.15
CA ALA A 126 -3.58 11.16 -28.97
C ALA A 126 -2.64 9.94 -28.93
N PRO A 127 -2.39 9.19 -30.04
CA PRO A 127 -1.45 8.07 -30.02
C PRO A 127 -0.01 8.49 -29.74
N LEU A 128 0.38 9.68 -30.23
CA LEU A 128 1.70 10.23 -29.96
C LEU A 128 1.84 10.64 -28.49
N ILE A 129 0.81 11.25 -27.92
CA ILE A 129 0.79 11.57 -26.48
C ILE A 129 0.80 10.29 -25.64
N SER A 130 0.00 9.27 -25.98
CA SER A 130 0.04 7.94 -25.32
C SER A 130 1.46 7.36 -25.32
N ARG A 131 2.12 7.38 -26.49
CA ARG A 131 3.51 6.93 -26.63
C ARG A 131 4.47 7.72 -25.75
N LEU A 132 4.32 9.05 -25.64
CA LEU A 132 5.13 9.87 -24.74
C LEU A 132 4.91 9.53 -23.26
N ILE A 133 3.66 9.30 -22.86
CA ILE A 133 3.31 8.87 -21.50
C ILE A 133 3.99 7.53 -21.20
N MET A 134 3.88 6.57 -22.12
CA MET A 134 4.49 5.24 -21.98
C MET A 134 6.02 5.29 -21.88
N ILE A 135 6.69 6.11 -22.70
CA ILE A 135 8.13 6.33 -22.61
C ILE A 135 8.49 6.97 -21.26
N HIS A 136 7.71 7.96 -20.80
CA HIS A 136 7.96 8.64 -19.54
C HIS A 136 7.83 7.70 -18.34
N LEU A 137 6.75 6.92 -18.29
CA LEU A 137 6.54 5.90 -17.26
C LEU A 137 7.70 4.89 -17.30
N ARG A 138 8.02 4.30 -18.45
CA ARG A 138 9.10 3.29 -18.55
C ARG A 138 10.49 3.82 -18.19
N ALA A 139 10.84 5.05 -18.58
CA ALA A 139 12.15 5.63 -18.32
C ALA A 139 12.33 6.02 -16.86
N ARG A 140 11.36 6.74 -16.27
CA ARG A 140 11.49 7.27 -14.90
C ARG A 140 11.19 6.26 -13.82
N CYS A 141 10.41 5.23 -14.12
CA CYS A 141 10.13 4.16 -13.17
C CYS A 141 11.35 3.26 -12.87
N ARG A 142 12.43 3.30 -13.65
CA ARG A 142 13.64 2.50 -13.41
C ARG A 142 14.60 3.14 -12.42
N ASP A 143 14.65 4.47 -12.37
CA ASP A 143 15.77 5.16 -11.74
C ASP A 143 15.50 5.61 -10.29
N ASN A 144 14.23 5.73 -9.85
CA ASN A 144 13.92 6.14 -8.47
C ASN A 144 12.48 5.80 -8.02
N PRO A 145 12.27 4.88 -7.05
CA PRO A 145 10.94 4.47 -6.61
C PRO A 145 10.18 5.50 -5.76
N ASP A 146 10.91 6.40 -5.10
CA ASP A 146 10.35 7.42 -4.20
C ASP A 146 9.94 8.72 -4.91
N GLU A 147 10.22 8.83 -6.21
CA GLU A 147 9.89 10.03 -6.98
C GLU A 147 8.39 10.05 -7.32
N GLU A 148 7.72 11.19 -7.11
CA GLU A 148 6.30 11.41 -7.47
C GLU A 148 6.10 11.47 -9.00
N VAL A 149 6.50 10.42 -9.73
CA VAL A 149 6.45 10.32 -11.19
C VAL A 149 5.03 10.61 -11.67
N GLY A 150 4.01 10.03 -11.04
CA GLY A 150 2.62 10.29 -11.37
C GLY A 150 2.19 11.76 -11.22
N GLN A 151 2.74 12.49 -10.25
CA GLN A 151 2.41 13.91 -10.04
C GLN A 151 3.06 14.80 -11.09
N ARG A 152 4.31 14.53 -11.46
CA ARG A 152 4.98 15.27 -12.54
C ARG A 152 4.31 15.01 -13.88
N LEU A 153 3.95 13.76 -14.15
CA LEU A 153 3.22 13.39 -15.35
C LEU A 153 1.84 14.06 -15.40
N ALA A 154 1.08 14.03 -14.30
CA ALA A 154 -0.21 14.73 -14.21
C ALA A 154 -0.06 16.25 -14.42
N LYS A 155 0.99 16.88 -13.89
CA LYS A 155 1.29 18.31 -14.13
C LYS A 155 1.55 18.63 -15.61
N ARG A 156 2.19 17.73 -16.35
CA ARG A 156 2.43 17.89 -17.80
C ARG A 156 1.16 17.67 -18.60
N LEU A 157 0.45 16.58 -18.31
CA LEU A 157 -0.80 16.21 -18.98
C LEU A 157 -1.92 17.22 -18.77
N ALA A 158 -1.94 17.92 -17.63
CA ALA A 158 -2.89 19.00 -17.36
C ALA A 158 -2.79 20.17 -18.35
N LYS A 159 -1.70 20.29 -19.12
CA LYS A 159 -1.54 21.31 -20.16
C LYS A 159 -2.03 20.86 -21.53
N VAL A 160 -2.31 19.57 -21.72
CA VAL A 160 -2.73 19.00 -23.01
C VAL A 160 -4.17 19.40 -23.30
N GLU A 161 -4.48 19.58 -24.59
CA GLU A 161 -5.84 19.85 -25.05
C GLU A 161 -6.82 18.77 -24.51
N PRO A 162 -7.99 19.17 -23.96
CA PRO A 162 -8.91 18.26 -23.26
C PRO A 162 -9.28 16.97 -23.99
N LYS A 163 -9.61 17.04 -25.28
CA LYS A 163 -10.07 15.86 -26.04
C LYS A 163 -8.90 14.96 -26.42
N ALA A 164 -7.78 15.54 -26.85
CA ALA A 164 -6.53 14.83 -27.08
C ALA A 164 -6.07 14.10 -25.80
N LEU A 165 -6.19 14.77 -24.66
CA LEU A 165 -5.90 14.20 -23.35
C LEU A 165 -6.79 12.98 -23.08
N GLN A 166 -8.12 13.12 -23.11
CA GLN A 166 -9.05 12.02 -22.85
C GLN A 166 -8.76 10.76 -23.68
N LEU A 167 -8.54 10.93 -24.99
CA LEU A 167 -8.20 9.82 -25.89
C LEU A 167 -6.84 9.21 -25.55
N SER A 168 -5.83 10.03 -25.24
CA SER A 168 -4.51 9.55 -24.85
C SER A 168 -4.54 8.78 -23.52
N LEU A 169 -5.41 9.16 -22.57
CA LEU A 169 -5.58 8.45 -21.30
C LEU A 169 -6.12 7.04 -21.54
N LEU A 170 -7.12 6.89 -22.41
CA LEU A 170 -7.70 5.60 -22.75
C LEU A 170 -6.69 4.73 -23.51
N GLN A 171 -6.03 5.27 -24.53
CA GLN A 171 -5.01 4.55 -25.29
C GLN A 171 -3.83 4.11 -24.42
N THR A 172 -3.37 4.96 -23.50
CA THR A 172 -2.32 4.58 -22.53
C THR A 172 -2.80 3.45 -21.64
N THR A 173 -4.06 3.48 -21.21
CA THR A 173 -4.64 2.43 -20.36
C THR A 173 -4.71 1.11 -21.12
N ASP A 174 -5.18 1.11 -22.38
CA ASP A 174 -5.17 -0.06 -23.27
C ASP A 174 -3.74 -0.60 -23.48
N ASP A 175 -2.77 0.28 -23.75
CA ASP A 175 -1.36 -0.08 -23.95
C ASP A 175 -0.75 -0.71 -22.69
N LEU A 176 -1.06 -0.17 -21.50
CA LEU A 176 -0.62 -0.72 -20.22
C LEU A 176 -1.24 -2.09 -19.97
N ILE A 177 -2.55 -2.22 -20.17
CA ILE A 177 -3.26 -3.51 -20.03
C ILE A 177 -2.60 -4.57 -20.93
N ARG A 178 -2.33 -4.23 -22.20
CA ARG A 178 -1.66 -5.14 -23.13
C ARG A 178 -0.31 -5.58 -22.60
N ILE A 179 0.51 -4.64 -22.11
CA ILE A 179 1.82 -4.97 -21.50
C ILE A 179 1.64 -5.89 -20.30
N GLY A 180 0.64 -5.67 -19.45
CA GLY A 180 0.37 -6.54 -18.30
C GLY A 180 -0.14 -7.93 -18.67
N GLN A 181 -0.76 -8.09 -19.85
CA GLN A 181 -1.17 -9.40 -20.38
C GLN A 181 0.02 -10.15 -20.97
N GLU A 182 0.95 -9.44 -21.61
CA GLU A 182 2.18 -10.01 -22.17
C GLU A 182 3.23 -10.32 -21.09
N ASP A 183 3.30 -9.50 -20.03
CA ASP A 183 4.36 -9.54 -19.02
C ASP A 183 3.78 -9.21 -17.62
N THR A 184 3.57 -10.25 -16.81
CA THR A 184 3.03 -10.14 -15.43
C THR A 184 4.10 -9.79 -14.38
N THR A 185 5.26 -9.27 -14.81
CA THR A 185 6.33 -8.88 -13.89
C THR A 185 5.94 -7.73 -12.95
N SER A 186 6.71 -7.57 -11.87
CA SER A 186 6.60 -6.46 -10.91
C SER A 186 6.69 -5.08 -11.56
N ILE A 187 7.33 -4.97 -12.74
CA ILE A 187 7.47 -3.73 -13.50
C ILE A 187 6.10 -3.22 -13.94
N TYR A 188 5.23 -4.10 -14.45
CA TYR A 188 3.89 -3.70 -14.88
C TYR A 188 3.05 -3.16 -13.71
N ALA A 189 3.02 -3.88 -12.58
CA ALA A 189 2.28 -3.45 -11.39
C ALA A 189 2.73 -2.06 -10.92
N TYR A 190 4.02 -1.77 -11.04
CA TYR A 190 4.60 -0.48 -10.71
C TYR A 190 4.22 0.64 -11.70
N LEU A 191 4.25 0.37 -13.01
CA LEU A 191 3.79 1.34 -14.03
C LEU A 191 2.31 1.71 -13.81
N LEU A 192 1.48 0.71 -13.54
CA LEU A 192 0.05 0.86 -13.31
C LEU A 192 -0.27 1.59 -12.01
N HIS A 193 0.55 1.42 -10.98
CA HIS A 193 0.47 2.20 -9.74
C HIS A 193 0.65 3.70 -10.02
N HIS A 194 1.71 4.08 -10.73
CA HIS A 194 1.98 5.47 -11.09
C HIS A 194 0.93 6.03 -12.05
N TRP A 195 0.44 5.21 -12.98
CA TRP A 195 -0.65 5.59 -13.87
C TRP A 195 -1.94 5.87 -13.10
N THR A 196 -2.30 5.00 -12.15
CA THR A 196 -3.46 5.20 -11.27
C THR A 196 -3.33 6.50 -10.46
N GLY A 197 -2.12 6.82 -9.96
CA GLY A 197 -1.84 8.09 -9.30
C GLY A 197 -1.99 9.29 -10.23
N THR A 198 -1.51 9.18 -11.47
CA THR A 198 -1.62 10.21 -12.51
C THR A 198 -3.09 10.53 -12.81
N LEU A 199 -3.91 9.50 -13.07
CA LEU A 199 -5.34 9.65 -13.32
C LEU A 199 -6.06 10.32 -12.14
N ALA A 200 -5.78 9.87 -10.91
CA ALA A 200 -6.40 10.45 -9.72
C ALA A 200 -6.09 11.95 -9.57
N LEU A 201 -4.84 12.34 -9.81
CA LEU A 201 -4.41 13.74 -9.74
C LEU A 201 -5.03 14.58 -10.86
N LEU A 202 -5.12 14.06 -12.08
CA LEU A 202 -5.80 14.75 -13.18
C LEU A 202 -7.27 15.01 -12.85
N GLY A 203 -8.01 13.99 -12.40
CA GLY A 203 -9.43 14.14 -12.07
C GLY A 203 -9.70 15.09 -10.89
N SER A 204 -8.73 15.28 -9.97
CA SER A 204 -8.84 16.28 -8.91
C SER A 204 -8.78 17.73 -9.41
N ARG A 205 -8.08 17.98 -10.52
CA ARG A 205 -7.80 19.33 -11.05
C ARG A 205 -8.85 19.84 -12.04
N GLN A 206 -10.07 19.31 -11.95
CA GLN A 206 -11.14 19.57 -12.93
C GLN A 206 -10.76 19.16 -14.36
N ALA A 207 -9.83 18.21 -14.53
CA ALA A 207 -9.56 17.64 -15.85
C ALA A 207 -10.86 17.07 -16.46
N PRO A 208 -11.00 17.11 -17.79
CA PRO A 208 -12.22 16.71 -18.46
C PRO A 208 -12.55 15.24 -18.15
N LEU A 209 -13.75 15.01 -17.63
CA LEU A 209 -14.31 13.66 -17.44
C LEU A 209 -14.39 12.95 -18.79
N LEU A 210 -14.18 11.63 -18.82
CA LEU A 210 -14.41 10.83 -20.02
C LEU A 210 -15.89 10.93 -20.44
N THR A 211 -16.15 11.12 -21.73
CA THR A 211 -17.51 11.30 -22.27
C THR A 211 -17.88 10.16 -23.22
N LYS A 212 -19.17 10.09 -23.59
CA LYS A 212 -19.68 9.19 -24.63
C LYS A 212 -18.94 9.38 -25.96
N ASP A 213 -18.68 10.62 -26.36
CA ASP A 213 -18.00 10.93 -27.61
C ASP A 213 -16.56 10.40 -27.59
N THR A 214 -15.88 10.52 -26.44
CA THR A 214 -14.56 9.91 -26.25
C THR A 214 -14.63 8.40 -26.44
N TRP A 215 -15.65 7.73 -25.90
CA TRP A 215 -15.85 6.29 -26.08
C TRP A 215 -16.04 5.92 -27.55
N VAL A 216 -16.90 6.62 -28.29
CA VAL A 216 -17.18 6.33 -29.70
C VAL A 216 -15.91 6.47 -30.57
N ILE A 217 -15.16 7.55 -30.36
CA ILE A 217 -13.88 7.76 -31.05
C ILE A 217 -12.87 6.69 -30.63
N HIS A 218 -12.82 6.35 -29.34
CA HIS A 218 -11.93 5.30 -28.85
C HIS A 218 -12.28 3.95 -29.48
N SER A 219 -13.53 3.48 -29.37
CA SER A 219 -13.98 2.14 -29.80
C SER A 219 -13.78 1.89 -31.29
N SER A 220 -13.90 2.92 -32.12
CA SER A 220 -13.61 2.86 -33.57
C SER A 220 -12.14 2.66 -33.91
N ASN A 221 -11.21 3.00 -33.02
CA ASN A 221 -9.78 2.76 -33.26
C ASN A 221 -9.44 1.28 -33.11
N ALA A 222 -8.56 0.77 -33.98
CA ALA A 222 -8.05 -0.59 -33.89
C ALA A 222 -7.30 -0.80 -32.56
N SER A 223 -7.67 -1.85 -31.84
CA SER A 223 -7.03 -2.27 -30.59
C SER A 223 -6.97 -3.79 -30.56
N SER A 224 -5.97 -4.34 -29.86
CA SER A 224 -5.85 -5.78 -29.63
C SER A 224 -6.83 -6.29 -28.58
N LEU A 225 -7.40 -5.39 -27.78
CA LEU A 225 -8.35 -5.73 -26.73
C LEU A 225 -9.75 -5.92 -27.32
N SER A 226 -10.50 -6.89 -26.78
CA SER A 226 -11.90 -7.08 -27.16
C SER A 226 -12.75 -5.87 -26.77
N THR A 227 -13.90 -5.66 -27.41
CA THR A 227 -14.80 -4.55 -27.10
C THR A 227 -15.15 -4.50 -25.61
N GLU A 228 -15.41 -5.65 -24.99
CA GLU A 228 -15.73 -5.76 -23.55
C GLU A 228 -14.53 -5.42 -22.67
N GLN A 229 -13.32 -5.83 -23.05
CA GLN A 229 -12.10 -5.44 -22.33
C GLN A 229 -11.86 -3.92 -22.41
N ARG A 230 -12.15 -3.30 -23.55
CA ARG A 230 -12.03 -1.85 -23.74
C ARG A 230 -13.08 -1.08 -22.96
N LEU A 231 -14.31 -1.59 -22.89
CA LEU A 231 -15.37 -1.05 -22.02
C LEU A 231 -14.95 -1.11 -20.55
N ALA A 232 -14.40 -2.25 -20.11
CA ALA A 232 -13.86 -2.40 -18.76
C ALA A 232 -12.70 -1.45 -18.48
N ALA A 233 -11.77 -1.28 -19.43
CA ALA A 233 -10.67 -0.32 -19.35
C ALA A 233 -11.17 1.13 -19.25
N PHE A 234 -12.17 1.49 -20.06
CA PHE A 234 -12.83 2.80 -20.02
C PHE A 234 -13.48 3.08 -18.67
N ALA A 235 -14.25 2.12 -18.14
CA ALA A 235 -14.91 2.23 -16.84
C ALA A 235 -13.87 2.32 -15.71
N TRP A 236 -12.79 1.54 -15.79
CA TRP A 236 -11.69 1.59 -14.83
C TRP A 236 -10.95 2.94 -14.86
N ALA A 237 -10.64 3.48 -16.03
CA ALA A 237 -9.99 4.79 -16.17
C ALA A 237 -10.88 5.90 -15.61
N SER A 238 -12.19 5.85 -15.89
CA SER A 238 -13.20 6.76 -15.34
C SER A 238 -13.27 6.69 -13.82
N LEU A 239 -13.24 5.48 -13.24
CA LEU A 239 -13.19 5.26 -11.79
C LEU A 239 -11.92 5.84 -11.17
N CYS A 240 -10.77 5.69 -11.83
CA CYS A 240 -9.48 6.21 -11.35
C CYS A 240 -9.41 7.73 -11.38
N LEU A 241 -9.94 8.38 -12.43
CA LEU A 241 -10.10 9.85 -12.48
C LEU A 241 -10.94 10.35 -11.30
N GLY A 242 -11.99 9.61 -10.92
CA GLY A 242 -12.84 9.92 -9.77
C GLY A 242 -12.24 9.63 -8.38
N LYS A 243 -11.03 9.08 -8.29
CA LYS A 243 -10.48 8.54 -7.02
C LYS A 243 -10.42 9.57 -5.88
N CYS A 244 -10.03 10.82 -6.15
CA CYS A 244 -9.96 11.87 -5.13
C CYS A 244 -11.35 12.22 -4.59
N ARG A 245 -12.35 12.37 -5.45
CA ARG A 245 -13.75 12.64 -5.06
C ARG A 245 -14.36 11.45 -4.31
N ARG A 246 -14.06 10.22 -4.75
CA ARG A 246 -14.51 8.98 -4.08
C ARG A 246 -13.93 8.83 -2.67
N LYS A 247 -12.69 9.26 -2.46
CA LYS A 247 -12.01 9.23 -1.15
C LYS A 247 -12.22 10.52 -0.35
N SER A 248 -13.00 11.47 -0.85
CA SER A 248 -13.25 12.73 -0.15
C SER A 248 -14.00 12.48 1.15
N PRO A 249 -13.65 13.17 2.26
CA PRO A 249 -14.44 13.12 3.49
C PRO A 249 -15.86 13.67 3.26
N ALA A 250 -16.01 14.64 2.35
CA ALA A 250 -17.30 15.25 2.03
C ALA A 250 -18.23 14.25 1.35
N LEU A 251 -19.43 14.05 1.91
CA LEU A 251 -20.45 13.18 1.33
C LEU A 251 -20.93 13.71 -0.04
N SER A 252 -21.06 15.03 -0.18
CA SER A 252 -21.49 15.69 -1.42
C SER A 252 -20.56 15.37 -2.59
N GLU A 253 -19.24 15.43 -2.40
CA GLU A 253 -18.27 15.10 -3.45
C GLU A 253 -18.31 13.62 -3.85
N ARG A 254 -18.53 12.72 -2.87
CA ARG A 254 -18.69 11.29 -3.12
C ARG A 254 -19.96 10.99 -3.92
N LEU A 255 -21.08 11.64 -3.59
CA LEU A 255 -22.34 11.52 -4.32
C LEU A 255 -22.23 12.12 -5.73
N GLN A 256 -21.60 13.29 -5.87
CA GLN A 256 -21.37 13.93 -7.17
C GLN A 256 -20.52 13.04 -8.08
N PHE A 257 -19.50 12.38 -7.53
CA PHE A 257 -18.72 11.38 -8.27
C PHE A 257 -19.61 10.23 -8.76
N LEU A 258 -20.40 9.61 -7.88
CA LEU A 258 -21.26 8.48 -8.25
C LEU A 258 -22.28 8.87 -9.32
N ASP A 259 -22.90 10.03 -9.19
CA ASP A 259 -23.83 10.57 -10.19
C ASP A 259 -23.14 10.80 -11.53
N SER A 260 -21.97 11.45 -11.54
CA SER A 260 -21.22 11.73 -12.77
C SER A 260 -20.73 10.43 -13.44
N PHE A 261 -20.19 9.50 -12.65
CA PHE A 261 -19.71 8.19 -13.11
C PHE A 261 -20.87 7.36 -13.68
N GLY A 262 -22.01 7.31 -12.97
CA GLY A 262 -23.23 6.66 -13.43
C GLY A 262 -23.78 7.25 -14.72
N LYS A 263 -23.86 8.58 -14.83
CA LYS A 263 -24.29 9.28 -16.05
C LYS A 263 -23.39 8.99 -17.23
N THR A 264 -22.07 9.05 -17.05
CA THR A 264 -21.10 8.72 -18.10
C THR A 264 -21.28 7.28 -18.58
N LEU A 265 -21.36 6.30 -17.68
CA LEU A 265 -21.49 4.90 -18.07
C LEU A 265 -22.87 4.60 -18.69
N LYS A 266 -23.97 5.11 -18.13
CA LYS A 266 -25.32 4.93 -18.70
C LYS A 266 -25.47 5.58 -20.09
N SER A 267 -24.64 6.57 -20.42
CA SER A 267 -24.68 7.23 -21.74
C SER A 267 -24.12 6.36 -22.88
N ILE A 268 -23.40 5.28 -22.54
CA ILE A 268 -22.78 4.35 -23.49
C ILE A 268 -23.76 3.19 -23.76
N PRO A 269 -24.30 3.05 -24.99
CA PRO A 269 -25.33 2.05 -25.30
C PRO A 269 -24.93 0.61 -24.97
N GLU A 270 -23.66 0.27 -25.18
CA GLU A 270 -23.11 -1.06 -24.95
C GLU A 270 -23.17 -1.44 -23.45
N LEU A 271 -23.01 -0.45 -22.56
CA LEU A 271 -23.12 -0.61 -21.11
C LEU A 271 -24.58 -0.76 -20.65
N ALA A 272 -25.53 -0.27 -21.44
CA ALA A 272 -26.95 -0.36 -21.15
C ALA A 272 -27.58 -1.68 -21.63
N THR A 273 -26.83 -2.54 -22.34
CA THR A 273 -27.35 -3.82 -22.81
C THR A 273 -27.53 -4.84 -21.67
N GLU A 274 -28.63 -5.60 -21.73
CA GLU A 274 -28.84 -6.70 -20.79
C GLU A 274 -27.70 -7.74 -20.90
N GLY A 275 -27.23 -8.21 -19.74
CA GLY A 275 -26.08 -9.12 -19.63
C GLY A 275 -24.70 -8.45 -19.75
N PHE A 276 -24.60 -7.11 -19.85
CA PHE A 276 -23.30 -6.42 -19.83
C PHE A 276 -22.49 -6.73 -18.57
N LEU A 277 -23.13 -6.78 -17.39
CA LEU A 277 -22.44 -7.11 -16.13
C LEU A 277 -21.80 -8.50 -16.19
N ASP A 278 -22.51 -9.50 -16.68
CA ASP A 278 -22.01 -10.88 -16.74
C ASP A 278 -20.81 -10.99 -17.69
N ARG A 279 -20.87 -10.30 -18.84
CA ARG A 279 -19.74 -10.20 -19.78
C ARG A 279 -18.57 -9.40 -19.21
N SER A 280 -18.87 -8.37 -18.42
CA SER A 280 -17.87 -7.52 -17.78
C SER A 280 -17.11 -8.20 -16.67
N ILE A 281 -17.76 -9.09 -15.91
CA ILE A 281 -17.10 -9.88 -14.87
C ILE A 281 -15.99 -10.72 -15.51
N LEU A 282 -16.34 -11.48 -16.56
CA LEU A 282 -15.38 -12.29 -17.32
C LEU A 282 -14.26 -11.44 -17.93
N ALA A 283 -14.61 -10.29 -18.51
CA ALA A 283 -13.63 -9.38 -19.09
C ALA A 283 -12.68 -8.81 -18.01
N ILE A 284 -13.20 -8.31 -16.90
CA ILE A 284 -12.43 -7.72 -15.79
C ILE A 284 -11.52 -8.76 -15.15
N ASP A 285 -11.97 -10.00 -15.01
CA ASP A 285 -11.16 -11.08 -14.46
C ASP A 285 -9.97 -11.42 -15.36
N SER A 286 -10.16 -11.39 -16.68
CA SER A 286 -9.07 -11.58 -17.65
C SER A 286 -8.04 -10.43 -17.70
N LEU A 287 -8.38 -9.24 -17.18
CA LEU A 287 -7.54 -8.05 -17.31
C LEU A 287 -6.58 -7.89 -16.11
N PRO A 288 -5.33 -7.47 -16.30
CA PRO A 288 -4.37 -7.26 -15.21
C PRO A 288 -4.61 -5.93 -14.46
N LEU A 289 -5.87 -5.54 -14.20
CA LEU A 289 -6.24 -4.28 -13.56
C LEU A 289 -6.18 -4.35 -12.03
N PRO A 290 -5.80 -3.26 -11.33
CA PRO A 290 -5.83 -3.20 -9.88
C PRO A 290 -7.23 -2.79 -9.41
N ASN A 291 -7.61 -3.21 -8.20
CA ASN A 291 -8.90 -2.87 -7.58
C ASN A 291 -10.15 -3.28 -8.39
N LYS A 292 -10.09 -4.41 -9.11
CA LYS A 292 -11.20 -4.97 -9.90
C LYS A 292 -12.53 -5.01 -9.13
N HIS A 293 -12.48 -5.43 -7.87
CA HIS A 293 -13.66 -5.50 -6.99
C HIS A 293 -14.34 -4.14 -6.80
N VAL A 294 -13.59 -3.04 -6.70
CA VAL A 294 -14.16 -1.69 -6.57
C VAL A 294 -14.88 -1.31 -7.86
N LEU A 295 -14.29 -1.63 -9.02
CA LEU A 295 -14.93 -1.38 -10.30
C LEU A 295 -16.24 -2.17 -10.41
N LEU A 296 -16.21 -3.48 -10.14
CA LEU A 296 -17.40 -4.34 -10.17
C LEU A 296 -18.49 -3.81 -9.25
N GLN A 297 -18.16 -3.47 -7.99
CA GLN A 297 -19.14 -2.92 -7.05
C GLN A 297 -19.82 -1.65 -7.57
N ASN A 298 -19.09 -0.76 -8.24
CA ASN A 298 -19.68 0.45 -8.82
C ASN A 298 -20.48 0.16 -10.09
N LEU A 299 -20.08 -0.83 -10.91
CA LEU A 299 -20.85 -1.28 -12.06
C LEU A 299 -22.19 -1.92 -11.64
N TYR A 300 -22.19 -2.76 -10.60
CA TYR A 300 -23.42 -3.35 -10.05
C TYR A 300 -24.42 -2.29 -9.62
N ARG A 301 -23.96 -1.24 -8.92
CA ARG A 301 -24.81 -0.12 -8.51
C ARG A 301 -25.41 0.64 -9.68
N ILE A 302 -24.74 0.70 -10.82
CA ILE A 302 -25.21 1.44 -12.00
C ILE A 302 -26.27 0.66 -12.77
N ALA A 303 -26.14 -0.67 -12.80
CA ALA A 303 -27.05 -1.55 -13.53
C ALA A 303 -28.46 -1.62 -12.92
N ASP A 304 -28.74 -0.88 -11.85
CA ASP A 304 -30.06 -0.76 -11.20
C ASP A 304 -30.70 -2.12 -10.84
N ARG A 305 -29.85 -3.15 -10.75
CA ARG A 305 -30.19 -4.34 -9.99
C ARG A 305 -30.06 -3.93 -8.54
N ASP A 306 -31.06 -4.25 -7.72
CA ASP A 306 -30.90 -4.21 -6.26
C ASP A 306 -29.51 -4.77 -5.94
N PRO A 307 -28.74 -4.15 -5.01
CA PRO A 307 -27.57 -4.83 -4.50
C PRO A 307 -28.09 -6.17 -4.02
N LEU A 308 -27.86 -7.22 -4.80
CA LEU A 308 -28.32 -8.56 -4.44
C LEU A 308 -27.91 -8.70 -2.98
N PRO A 309 -28.82 -9.04 -2.06
CA PRO A 309 -28.37 -9.50 -0.77
C PRO A 309 -27.31 -10.53 -1.12
N ILE A 310 -26.10 -10.35 -0.61
CA ILE A 310 -25.05 -11.34 -0.77
C ILE A 310 -25.65 -12.60 -0.16
N LEU A 311 -26.28 -13.40 -1.01
CA LEU A 311 -26.82 -14.70 -0.72
C LEU A 311 -25.57 -15.53 -0.53
N LEU A 312 -25.12 -15.55 0.72
CA LEU A 312 -24.96 -16.82 1.41
C LEU A 312 -26.13 -17.72 1.00
N GLU A 313 -25.93 -18.50 -0.06
CA GLU A 313 -25.98 -19.96 -0.02
C GLU A 313 -25.93 -20.59 -1.43
N SER A 314 -25.10 -21.64 -1.50
CA SER A 314 -25.09 -22.75 -2.45
C SER A 314 -24.48 -22.60 -3.85
N GLU A 315 -23.21 -23.04 -3.91
CA GLU A 315 -22.70 -24.01 -4.90
C GLU A 315 -22.46 -23.56 -6.35
N SER A 316 -21.27 -22.99 -6.58
CA SER A 316 -20.30 -23.66 -7.45
C SER A 316 -18.88 -23.45 -6.90
N SER A 317 -18.16 -24.55 -6.74
CA SER A 317 -17.04 -24.75 -5.81
C SER A 317 -15.68 -24.24 -6.31
N SER A 318 -15.61 -23.30 -7.26
CA SER A 318 -14.32 -22.84 -7.83
C SER A 318 -13.81 -21.48 -7.29
N ASP A 319 -14.69 -20.58 -6.85
CA ASP A 319 -14.28 -19.19 -6.52
C ASP A 319 -13.92 -18.95 -5.05
N ILE A 320 -14.25 -19.90 -4.16
CA ILE A 320 -13.76 -19.86 -2.77
C ILE A 320 -12.27 -20.22 -2.71
N GLU A 321 -11.71 -20.85 -3.73
CA GLU A 321 -10.32 -21.29 -3.74
C GLU A 321 -9.35 -20.10 -3.84
N GLY A 322 -9.66 -19.09 -4.67
CA GLY A 322 -8.80 -17.90 -4.83
C GLY A 322 -8.68 -17.00 -3.59
N PHE A 323 -9.68 -17.03 -2.69
CA PHE A 323 -9.64 -16.31 -1.41
C PHE A 323 -9.26 -17.21 -0.22
N ARG A 324 -9.56 -18.52 -0.25
CA ARG A 324 -9.04 -19.48 0.74
C ARG A 324 -7.51 -19.58 0.74
N TYR A 325 -6.86 -19.32 -0.40
CA TYR A 325 -5.40 -19.28 -0.46
C TYR A 325 -4.77 -17.93 -0.05
N ARG A 326 -5.56 -16.89 0.26
CA ARG A 326 -5.03 -15.61 0.76
C ARG A 326 -4.92 -15.62 2.28
N SER A 327 -3.79 -16.20 2.67
CA SER A 327 -3.23 -16.30 4.02
C SER A 327 -3.18 -14.98 4.84
N PHE A 328 -2.78 -15.09 6.11
CA PHE A 328 -2.27 -14.05 7.03
C PHE A 328 -1.33 -12.98 6.41
N SER A 329 -0.88 -13.13 5.16
CA SER A 329 -0.21 -12.10 4.36
C SER A 329 -0.98 -10.78 4.27
N LEU A 330 -2.31 -10.79 4.39
CA LEU A 330 -3.14 -9.58 4.48
C LEU A 330 -2.79 -8.71 5.70
N PHE A 331 -2.35 -9.32 6.80
CA PHE A 331 -1.94 -8.60 8.01
C PHE A 331 -0.49 -8.07 7.93
N LEU A 332 0.34 -8.64 7.05
CA LEU A 332 1.76 -8.27 6.89
C LEU A 332 1.93 -6.90 6.20
N SER A 333 1.21 -6.66 5.10
CA SER A 333 1.35 -5.42 4.33
C SER A 333 0.35 -4.36 4.80
N HIS A 334 0.86 -3.19 5.23
CA HIS A 334 0.00 -2.08 5.67
C HIS A 334 -1.03 -1.67 4.61
N ASN A 335 -0.61 -1.61 3.34
CA ASN A 335 -1.49 -1.24 2.24
C ASN A 335 -2.55 -2.31 1.96
N LEU A 336 -2.19 -3.60 2.07
CA LEU A 336 -3.16 -4.69 1.90
C LEU A 336 -4.14 -4.72 3.07
N TYR A 337 -3.66 -4.55 4.29
CA TYR A 337 -4.49 -4.49 5.49
C TYR A 337 -5.48 -3.32 5.43
N GLU A 338 -5.03 -2.10 5.11
CA GLU A 338 -5.93 -0.95 5.04
C GLU A 338 -6.97 -1.09 3.93
N ASN A 339 -6.57 -1.64 2.78
CA ASN A 339 -7.52 -1.95 1.71
C ASN A 339 -8.52 -3.04 2.13
N ALA A 340 -8.06 -4.11 2.79
CA ALA A 340 -8.91 -5.19 3.29
C ALA A 340 -9.83 -4.70 4.43
N ARG A 341 -9.36 -3.81 5.31
CA ARG A 341 -10.14 -3.21 6.39
C ARG A 341 -11.30 -2.37 5.86
N ILE A 342 -11.07 -1.63 4.79
CA ILE A 342 -12.10 -0.78 4.17
C ILE A 342 -13.06 -1.61 3.32
N SER A 343 -12.53 -2.57 2.54
CA SER A 343 -13.32 -3.26 1.52
C SER A 343 -13.91 -4.59 2.00
N HIS A 344 -13.23 -5.31 2.89
CA HIS A 344 -13.45 -6.74 3.19
C HIS A 344 -13.30 -7.02 4.70
N HIS A 345 -13.92 -6.19 5.56
CA HIS A 345 -13.79 -6.31 7.02
C HIS A 345 -14.19 -7.71 7.52
N ASP A 346 -15.25 -8.29 6.96
CA ASP A 346 -15.75 -9.62 7.36
C ASP A 346 -14.71 -10.72 7.16
N VAL A 347 -13.92 -10.65 6.08
CA VAL A 347 -12.83 -11.61 5.81
C VAL A 347 -11.71 -11.48 6.84
N LEU A 348 -11.35 -10.26 7.23
CA LEU A 348 -10.36 -10.04 8.28
C LEU A 348 -10.86 -10.54 9.64
N THR A 349 -12.15 -10.38 9.93
CA THR A 349 -12.78 -10.90 11.14
C THR A 349 -12.73 -12.43 11.16
N VAL A 350 -13.15 -13.10 10.08
CA VAL A 350 -13.11 -14.57 9.98
C VAL A 350 -11.68 -15.11 10.10
N LEU A 351 -10.71 -14.49 9.42
CA LEU A 351 -9.30 -14.86 9.54
C LEU A 351 -8.72 -14.59 10.92
N ALA A 352 -9.16 -13.54 11.61
CA ALA A 352 -8.72 -13.25 12.96
C ALA A 352 -9.34 -14.23 13.97
N GLU A 353 -10.60 -14.64 13.77
CA GLU A 353 -11.31 -15.59 14.61
C GLU A 353 -10.86 -17.04 14.43
N SER A 354 -10.28 -17.39 13.27
CA SER A 354 -9.69 -18.72 13.07
C SER A 354 -8.56 -19.03 14.07
N LEU A 355 -7.92 -18.01 14.65
CA LEU A 355 -6.92 -18.17 15.72
C LEU A 355 -7.52 -18.65 17.04
N ASN A 356 -8.82 -18.47 17.27
CA ASN A 356 -9.47 -18.91 18.51
C ASN A 356 -9.47 -20.43 18.64
N HIS A 357 -9.26 -21.16 17.55
CA HIS A 357 -9.16 -22.62 17.56
C HIS A 357 -7.88 -23.13 18.25
N ASP A 358 -6.79 -22.36 18.19
CA ASP A 358 -5.48 -22.75 18.74
C ASP A 358 -4.71 -21.54 19.31
N LEU A 359 -5.24 -20.99 20.41
CA LEU A 359 -4.58 -19.91 21.15
C LEU A 359 -3.19 -20.29 21.71
N PRO A 360 -2.95 -21.52 22.22
CA PRO A 360 -1.62 -21.92 22.68
C PRO A 360 -0.57 -21.86 21.57
N LEU A 361 -0.90 -22.33 20.35
CA LEU A 361 0.00 -22.22 19.22
C LEU A 361 0.23 -20.75 18.82
N PHE A 362 -0.83 -19.94 18.79
CA PHE A 362 -0.69 -18.51 18.49
C PHE A 362 0.18 -17.79 19.53
N LYS A 363 0.03 -18.12 20.82
CA LYS A 363 0.87 -17.62 21.92
C LYS A 363 2.35 -17.87 21.62
N MET A 364 2.72 -19.13 21.36
CA MET A 364 4.09 -19.53 21.02
C MET A 364 4.62 -18.84 19.74
N LEU A 365 3.83 -18.80 18.66
CA LEU A 365 4.23 -18.16 17.40
C LEU A 365 4.41 -16.65 17.56
N SER A 366 3.49 -15.98 18.26
CA SER A 366 3.53 -14.54 18.48
C SER A 366 4.80 -14.12 19.21
N ARG A 367 5.22 -14.89 20.21
CA ARG A 367 6.47 -14.69 20.93
C ARG A 367 7.70 -14.77 20.05
N ARG A 368 7.82 -15.82 19.24
CA ARG A 368 8.92 -15.98 18.27
C ARG A 368 8.96 -14.83 17.29
N MET A 369 7.79 -14.40 16.78
CA MET A 369 7.69 -13.24 15.91
C MET A 369 8.18 -11.96 16.61
N ILE A 370 7.80 -11.76 17.87
CA ILE A 370 8.21 -10.60 18.68
C ILE A 370 9.71 -10.58 18.96
N GLN A 371 10.32 -11.74 19.15
CA GLN A 371 11.77 -11.88 19.38
C GLN A 371 12.60 -11.79 18.09
N LYS A 372 12.00 -11.95 16.91
CA LYS A 372 12.73 -11.93 15.63
C LYS A 372 12.47 -10.70 14.77
N SER A 373 11.28 -10.11 14.83
CA SER A 373 10.87 -9.05 13.92
C SER A 373 10.26 -7.86 14.66
N PRO A 374 10.66 -6.61 14.34
CA PRO A 374 10.00 -5.43 14.87
C PRO A 374 8.60 -5.24 14.29
N LEU A 375 8.27 -5.83 13.13
CA LEU A 375 6.95 -5.73 12.47
C LEU A 375 5.88 -6.63 13.11
N SER A 376 6.30 -7.59 13.93
CA SER A 376 5.42 -8.51 14.68
C SER A 376 4.28 -7.79 15.42
N PHE A 377 4.58 -6.64 16.02
CA PHE A 377 3.59 -5.85 16.75
C PHE A 377 2.41 -5.44 15.87
N GLU A 378 2.66 -4.93 14.66
CA GLU A 378 1.58 -4.49 13.78
C GLU A 378 0.70 -5.66 13.34
N ILE A 379 1.33 -6.80 13.06
CA ILE A 379 0.63 -8.01 12.63
C ILE A 379 -0.30 -8.50 13.76
N ILE A 380 0.27 -8.68 14.96
CA ILE A 380 -0.46 -9.16 16.13
C ILE A 380 -1.58 -8.16 16.52
N SER A 381 -1.28 -6.85 16.54
CA SER A 381 -2.29 -5.86 16.89
C SER A 381 -3.43 -5.83 15.88
N ARG A 382 -3.15 -5.93 14.58
CA ARG A 382 -4.18 -5.97 13.54
C ARG A 382 -5.04 -7.21 13.64
N ILE A 383 -4.43 -8.36 13.92
CA ILE A 383 -5.15 -9.61 14.14
C ILE A 383 -6.11 -9.45 15.32
N LEU A 384 -5.62 -9.04 16.50
CA LEU A 384 -6.44 -8.90 17.71
C LEU A 384 -7.50 -7.79 17.56
N ASP A 385 -7.19 -6.72 16.82
CA ASP A 385 -8.13 -5.63 16.52
C ASP A 385 -9.27 -6.08 15.57
N ASN A 386 -9.17 -7.20 14.87
CA ASN A 386 -10.27 -7.74 14.05
C ASN A 386 -10.92 -8.99 14.67
N ASN A 387 -10.36 -9.56 15.75
CA ASN A 387 -10.96 -10.70 16.43
C ASN A 387 -12.07 -10.26 17.41
N ILE A 388 -13.31 -10.26 16.95
CA ILE A 388 -14.48 -9.82 17.74
C ILE A 388 -14.71 -10.79 18.91
N SER A 389 -14.68 -12.09 18.64
CA SER A 389 -14.84 -13.15 19.63
C SER A 389 -13.86 -13.04 20.80
N PHE A 390 -12.59 -12.71 20.53
CA PHE A 390 -11.57 -12.47 21.56
C PHE A 390 -11.87 -11.26 22.43
N LYS A 391 -12.33 -10.15 21.83
CA LYS A 391 -12.73 -8.94 22.58
C LYS A 391 -13.95 -9.20 23.47
N LEU A 392 -14.91 -9.98 22.97
CA LEU A 392 -16.06 -10.41 23.76
C LEU A 392 -15.62 -11.28 24.94
N ALA A 393 -14.71 -12.23 24.74
CA ALA A 393 -14.16 -13.05 25.82
C ALA A 393 -13.48 -12.20 26.91
N LEU A 394 -12.70 -11.19 26.53
CA LEU A 394 -12.09 -10.25 27.48
C LEU A 394 -13.13 -9.45 28.28
N SER A 395 -14.20 -9.00 27.63
CA SER A 395 -15.30 -8.28 28.31
C SER A 395 -16.00 -9.12 29.38
N GLN A 396 -15.95 -10.45 29.24
CA GLN A 396 -16.56 -11.40 30.17
C GLN A 396 -15.62 -11.77 31.32
N ALA A 397 -14.33 -11.41 31.24
CA ALA A 397 -13.30 -11.79 32.19
C ALA A 397 -13.28 -10.94 33.49
N PHE A 398 -14.33 -10.15 33.76
CA PHE A 398 -14.39 -9.28 34.94
C PHE A 398 -14.55 -10.10 36.24
N PRO A 399 -13.82 -9.77 37.33
CA PRO A 399 -13.83 -10.55 38.58
C PRO A 399 -15.23 -10.77 39.20
N GLN A 400 -16.14 -9.79 39.08
CA GLN A 400 -17.49 -9.88 39.64
C GLN A 400 -18.37 -10.94 38.92
N ARG A 401 -18.10 -11.26 37.65
CA ARG A 401 -18.80 -12.34 36.91
C ARG A 401 -18.09 -13.69 37.03
N LEU A 402 -16.77 -13.72 37.12
CA LEU A 402 -16.02 -14.94 37.39
C LEU A 402 -16.36 -15.54 38.76
N LEU A 403 -16.58 -14.68 39.77
CA LEU A 403 -17.08 -15.10 41.08
C LEU A 403 -18.55 -15.58 41.00
N ALA A 404 -19.42 -14.96 40.19
CA ALA A 404 -20.80 -15.44 39.99
C ALA A 404 -20.87 -16.81 39.29
N VAL A 405 -19.95 -17.10 38.36
CA VAL A 405 -19.83 -18.42 37.69
C VAL A 405 -19.19 -19.47 38.61
N GLN A 406 -18.35 -19.05 39.57
CA GLN A 406 -17.78 -19.95 40.58
C GLN A 406 -18.66 -20.11 41.83
N GLN A 407 -19.64 -19.22 42.09
CA GLN A 407 -20.43 -19.19 43.33
C GLN A 407 -21.97 -19.35 43.17
N GLY A 408 -22.52 -19.60 41.99
CA GLY A 408 -23.95 -19.96 41.81
C GLY A 408 -24.07 -21.28 41.05
N ALA A 409 -24.34 -22.44 41.66
CA ALA A 409 -25.48 -22.81 42.52
C ALA A 409 -26.81 -22.77 41.77
N GLU A 410 -27.52 -23.91 41.83
CA GLU A 410 -28.75 -24.19 41.12
C GLU A 410 -29.82 -23.10 41.28
N PRO A 411 -30.62 -22.84 40.23
CA PRO A 411 -31.95 -22.28 40.43
C PRO A 411 -32.90 -23.44 40.73
N SER A 412 -33.22 -23.60 42.01
CA SER A 412 -34.48 -24.22 42.41
C SER A 412 -35.63 -23.33 41.92
N ASP A 413 -36.38 -23.84 40.95
CA ASP A 413 -37.67 -23.32 40.52
C ASP A 413 -38.69 -23.43 41.65
N GLU A 414 -39.18 -22.30 42.15
CA GLU A 414 -40.53 -22.20 42.70
C GLU A 414 -41.46 -21.69 41.61
N ALA A 415 -42.15 -22.61 40.94
CA ALA A 415 -43.44 -22.34 40.34
C ALA A 415 -44.52 -23.09 41.14
N PRO A 416 -45.64 -22.47 41.53
CA PRO A 416 -46.74 -23.22 42.07
C PRO A 416 -47.70 -23.68 40.95
N SER A 417 -48.02 -24.97 41.00
CA SER A 417 -49.27 -25.64 40.59
C SER A 417 -49.27 -26.32 39.21
N GLN A 418 -49.13 -27.65 39.16
CA GLN A 418 -50.24 -28.61 39.33
C GLN A 418 -49.82 -30.08 39.08
N PHE A 419 -50.22 -30.95 40.03
CA PHE A 419 -50.61 -32.37 39.89
C PHE A 419 -49.57 -33.51 39.75
N ILE A 420 -49.45 -34.24 40.88
CA ILE A 420 -49.48 -35.70 41.10
C ILE A 420 -48.35 -36.59 40.50
N SER A 421 -47.47 -37.02 41.43
CA SER A 421 -47.04 -38.40 41.77
C SER A 421 -46.57 -39.35 40.66
N PHE A 422 -45.35 -39.91 40.79
CA PHE A 422 -45.10 -41.23 41.40
C PHE A 422 -43.61 -41.62 41.35
N LEU A 423 -43.17 -42.32 42.40
CA LEU A 423 -41.85 -42.91 42.63
C LEU A 423 -41.42 -43.94 41.56
N GLY A 424 -40.10 -44.07 41.38
CA GLY A 424 -39.49 -45.24 40.73
C GLY A 424 -37.97 -45.18 40.70
N GLU A 425 -37.35 -45.79 41.72
CA GLU A 425 -35.96 -46.27 41.69
C GLU A 425 -35.67 -47.09 40.42
N VAL A 426 -34.40 -47.12 39.98
CA VAL A 426 -33.57 -48.34 39.83
C VAL A 426 -32.25 -47.94 39.16
N GLY A 427 -31.15 -48.43 39.72
CA GLY A 427 -29.79 -48.00 39.43
C GLY A 427 -29.15 -48.51 38.15
N GLY A 428 -27.93 -48.02 37.92
CA GLY A 428 -27.02 -48.44 36.87
C GLY A 428 -25.73 -47.62 36.85
N ARG A 429 -24.67 -48.11 37.49
CA ARG A 429 -23.29 -47.89 37.01
C ARG A 429 -23.07 -48.82 35.80
N PRO A 430 -22.01 -48.67 34.97
CA PRO A 430 -20.98 -47.62 34.87
C PRO A 430 -20.75 -47.17 33.41
N ALA A 431 -20.14 -46.00 33.17
CA ALA A 431 -19.35 -45.78 31.94
C ALA A 431 -18.48 -44.53 32.04
N CYS A 432 -17.19 -44.72 31.75
CA CYS A 432 -16.22 -43.67 31.45
C CYS A 432 -16.81 -42.67 30.45
N ARG A 433 -16.88 -41.39 30.82
CA ARG A 433 -17.26 -40.33 29.88
C ARG A 433 -16.04 -39.47 29.59
N ASN A 434 -15.38 -39.85 28.50
CA ASN A 434 -14.40 -39.03 27.82
C ASN A 434 -14.99 -37.63 27.60
N ASN A 435 -14.28 -36.60 28.08
CA ASN A 435 -14.55 -35.21 27.77
C ASN A 435 -14.19 -34.95 26.30
N VAL A 436 -15.04 -35.41 25.39
CA VAL A 436 -15.21 -34.80 24.06
C VAL A 436 -16.41 -33.88 24.19
N GLN A 437 -16.24 -32.80 24.96
CA GLN A 437 -17.16 -31.67 24.90
C GLN A 437 -16.83 -30.89 23.63
N THR A 438 -17.52 -31.26 22.55
CA THR A 438 -18.14 -30.35 21.59
C THR A 438 -17.67 -28.88 21.67
N LYS A 439 -16.49 -28.58 21.10
CA LYS A 439 -16.02 -27.21 20.86
C LYS A 439 -16.76 -26.63 19.64
N HIS A 440 -18.04 -26.31 19.81
CA HIS A 440 -18.82 -25.54 18.83
C HIS A 440 -19.25 -24.18 19.39
N SER A 441 -18.30 -23.43 19.94
CA SER A 441 -18.43 -21.98 20.03
C SER A 441 -17.08 -21.35 19.70
N GLY A 442 -17.00 -20.52 18.66
CA GLY A 442 -15.77 -19.86 18.21
C GLY A 442 -15.23 -18.79 19.17
N ILE A 443 -15.74 -18.74 20.39
CA ILE A 443 -15.39 -17.76 21.43
C ILE A 443 -14.39 -18.42 22.39
N PRO A 444 -13.18 -17.85 22.55
CA PRO A 444 -12.20 -18.38 23.48
C PRO A 444 -12.63 -18.20 24.93
N SER A 445 -12.10 -19.02 25.83
CA SER A 445 -12.32 -18.84 27.28
C SER A 445 -11.83 -17.45 27.71
N PRO A 446 -12.57 -16.72 28.57
CA PRO A 446 -12.12 -15.44 29.12
C PRO A 446 -10.75 -15.51 29.81
N VAL A 447 -10.43 -16.64 30.43
CA VAL A 447 -9.14 -16.87 31.11
C VAL A 447 -8.01 -16.99 30.08
N ASP A 448 -8.23 -17.75 29.00
CA ASP A 448 -7.23 -17.96 27.95
C ASP A 448 -6.96 -16.65 27.19
N ALA A 449 -8.01 -15.83 26.97
CA ALA A 449 -7.87 -14.53 26.35
C ALA A 449 -7.02 -13.57 27.21
N LEU A 450 -7.21 -13.58 28.53
CA LEU A 450 -6.37 -12.81 29.45
C LEU A 450 -4.94 -13.32 29.48
N ASP A 451 -4.75 -14.64 29.55
CA ASP A 451 -3.42 -15.25 29.56
C ASP A 451 -2.62 -14.87 28.31
N LEU A 452 -3.25 -14.88 27.13
CA LEU A 452 -2.61 -14.44 25.89
C LEU A 452 -2.13 -12.99 25.97
N ILE A 453 -2.95 -12.05 26.45
CA ILE A 453 -2.55 -10.64 26.54
C ILE A 453 -1.41 -10.45 27.54
N ASN A 454 -1.44 -11.15 28.68
CA ASN A 454 -0.34 -11.13 29.64
C ASN A 454 0.96 -11.67 29.03
N HIS A 455 0.88 -12.78 28.30
CA HIS A 455 2.01 -13.35 27.61
C HIS A 455 2.58 -12.42 26.54
N LEU A 456 1.74 -11.75 25.76
CA LEU A 456 2.18 -10.74 24.79
C LEU A 456 2.89 -9.58 25.49
N ALA A 457 2.37 -9.11 26.63
CA ALA A 457 3.00 -8.05 27.41
C ALA A 457 4.40 -8.44 27.90
N VAL A 458 4.56 -9.66 28.42
CA VAL A 458 5.88 -10.21 28.82
C VAL A 458 6.82 -10.33 27.61
N SER A 459 6.32 -10.86 26.49
CA SER A 459 7.10 -11.05 25.26
C SER A 459 7.57 -9.72 24.68
N PHE A 460 6.72 -8.69 24.66
CA PHE A 460 7.13 -7.34 24.25
C PHE A 460 8.11 -6.70 25.23
N ALA A 461 7.97 -6.99 26.53
CA ALA A 461 8.83 -6.42 27.55
C ALA A 461 10.27 -6.95 27.47
N THR A 462 10.40 -8.25 27.29
CA THR A 462 11.67 -8.98 27.23
C THR A 462 12.33 -8.97 25.85
N SER A 463 11.62 -8.52 24.80
CA SER A 463 12.16 -8.43 23.43
C SER A 463 13.36 -7.49 23.34
N THR A 464 14.48 -8.04 22.83
CA THR A 464 15.74 -7.32 22.56
C THR A 464 15.74 -6.61 21.21
N VAL A 465 14.88 -7.02 20.27
CA VAL A 465 14.78 -6.46 18.91
C VAL A 465 14.26 -5.02 18.92
N THR A 466 13.59 -4.60 19.99
CA THR A 466 12.96 -3.29 20.08
C THR A 466 13.55 -2.41 21.14
N SER A 467 13.62 -1.11 20.84
CA SER A 467 14.13 -0.11 21.79
C SER A 467 13.23 -0.04 23.03
N PRO A 468 13.75 0.32 24.22
CA PRO A 468 12.95 0.42 25.44
C PRO A 468 11.70 1.31 25.28
N ARG A 469 11.80 2.38 24.47
CA ARG A 469 10.66 3.26 24.15
C ARG A 469 9.61 2.57 23.28
N ALA A 470 10.03 1.79 22.30
CA ALA A 470 9.11 1.01 21.47
C ALA A 470 8.45 -0.09 22.30
N SER A 471 9.20 -0.85 23.10
CA SER A 471 8.67 -1.89 23.98
C SER A 471 7.67 -1.32 24.98
N LEU A 472 7.97 -0.18 25.60
CA LEU A 472 7.03 0.52 26.48
C LEU A 472 5.70 0.85 25.77
N ARG A 473 5.73 1.36 24.53
CA ARG A 473 4.50 1.64 23.77
C ARG A 473 3.69 0.38 23.48
N ARG A 474 4.35 -0.75 23.24
CA ARG A 474 3.71 -2.05 22.95
C ARG A 474 3.07 -2.65 24.19
N VAL A 475 3.78 -2.65 25.32
CA VAL A 475 3.22 -3.08 26.61
C VAL A 475 2.07 -2.16 27.03
N TYR A 476 2.21 -0.84 26.81
CA TYR A 476 1.14 0.12 27.03
C TYR A 476 -0.08 -0.14 26.14
N TRP A 477 0.13 -0.59 24.90
CA TRP A 477 -0.97 -1.02 24.03
C TRP A 477 -1.71 -2.22 24.62
N CYS A 478 -1.03 -3.24 25.14
CA CYS A 478 -1.67 -4.36 25.85
C CYS A 478 -2.51 -3.88 27.05
N TYR A 479 -1.97 -2.96 27.85
CA TYR A 479 -2.70 -2.32 28.96
C TYR A 479 -3.96 -1.61 28.47
N MET A 480 -3.84 -0.76 27.44
CA MET A 480 -4.98 -0.03 26.88
C MET A 480 -6.01 -0.96 26.23
N PHE A 481 -5.56 -2.07 25.63
CA PHE A 481 -6.43 -3.07 25.02
C PHE A 481 -7.31 -3.74 26.08
N LEU A 482 -6.73 -4.17 27.21
CA LEU A 482 -7.51 -4.67 28.34
C LEU A 482 -8.50 -3.64 28.86
N HIS A 483 -8.04 -2.40 29.11
CA HIS A 483 -8.91 -1.35 29.62
C HIS A 483 -10.07 -1.03 28.66
N ARG A 484 -9.82 -1.02 27.35
CA ARG A 484 -10.84 -0.75 26.34
C ARG A 484 -11.91 -1.83 26.28
N TYR A 485 -11.52 -3.09 26.45
CA TYR A 485 -12.43 -4.24 26.34
C TYR A 485 -12.85 -4.81 27.70
N GLY A 486 -12.55 -4.11 28.80
CA GLY A 486 -13.01 -4.47 30.14
C GLY A 486 -12.27 -5.66 30.78
N GLY A 487 -11.07 -6.02 30.33
CA GLY A 487 -10.27 -7.06 30.99
C GLY A 487 -9.61 -6.56 32.28
N PRO A 488 -9.50 -7.38 33.36
CA PRO A 488 -8.76 -7.01 34.56
C PRO A 488 -7.26 -6.86 34.26
N VAL A 489 -6.65 -5.79 34.79
CA VAL A 489 -5.21 -5.59 34.71
C VAL A 489 -4.54 -6.46 35.78
N GLN A 490 -3.81 -7.49 35.35
CA GLN A 490 -3.11 -8.40 36.25
C GLN A 490 -1.73 -7.86 36.67
N PRO A 491 -1.17 -8.34 37.79
CA PRO A 491 0.20 -8.03 38.23
C PRO A 491 1.25 -8.18 37.13
N THR A 492 1.10 -9.18 36.25
CA THR A 492 2.01 -9.45 35.13
C THR A 492 2.20 -8.24 34.21
N ILE A 493 1.13 -7.49 33.90
CA ILE A 493 1.23 -6.28 33.07
C ILE A 493 1.89 -5.14 33.84
N ALA A 494 1.58 -4.98 35.12
CA ALA A 494 2.22 -3.95 35.95
C ALA A 494 3.73 -4.19 36.07
N ARG A 495 4.15 -5.44 36.25
CA ARG A 495 5.56 -5.87 36.25
C ARG A 495 6.21 -5.65 34.88
N ALA A 496 5.54 -6.02 33.79
CA ALA A 496 6.04 -5.77 32.43
C ALA A 496 6.25 -4.27 32.16
N LEU A 497 5.30 -3.42 32.58
CA LEU A 497 5.41 -1.95 32.49
C LEU A 497 6.58 -1.40 33.30
N TRP A 498 6.79 -1.92 34.52
CA TRP A 498 7.95 -1.57 35.33
C TRP A 498 9.26 -1.94 34.64
N HIS A 499 9.36 -3.16 34.10
CA HIS A 499 10.57 -3.62 33.44
C HIS A 499 10.94 -2.75 32.23
N VAL A 500 9.99 -2.49 31.31
CA VAL A 500 10.27 -1.66 30.12
C VAL A 500 10.39 -0.18 30.43
N GLY A 501 9.64 0.31 31.42
CA GLY A 501 9.55 1.72 31.76
C GLY A 501 10.69 2.18 32.65
N VAL A 502 11.20 1.31 33.51
CA VAL A 502 12.19 1.62 34.55
C VAL A 502 13.45 0.78 34.38
N ALA A 503 13.36 -0.55 34.46
CA ALA A 503 14.56 -1.41 34.50
C ALA A 503 15.41 -1.30 33.23
N ARG A 504 14.79 -1.32 32.03
CA ARG A 504 15.50 -1.26 30.74
C ARG A 504 16.14 0.10 30.41
N TYR A 505 15.75 1.18 31.08
CA TYR A 505 16.35 2.50 30.86
C TYR A 505 17.64 2.72 31.65
N GLY A 506 17.95 1.84 32.62
CA GLY A 506 19.17 1.89 33.42
C GLY A 506 19.41 3.27 34.04
N GLU A 507 20.63 3.77 33.92
CA GLU A 507 21.07 5.07 34.47
C GLU A 507 20.41 6.29 33.80
N SER A 508 19.80 6.11 32.63
CA SER A 508 19.14 7.21 31.90
C SER A 508 17.90 7.72 32.63
N GLY A 509 17.30 6.88 33.48
CA GLY A 509 16.14 7.19 34.28
C GLY A 509 14.83 7.36 33.49
N THR A 510 13.72 7.14 34.18
CA THR A 510 12.36 7.34 33.67
C THR A 510 11.86 8.72 34.05
N SER A 511 11.00 9.34 33.23
CA SER A 511 10.36 10.60 33.64
C SER A 511 9.55 10.42 34.92
N ARG A 512 9.57 11.43 35.81
CA ARG A 512 8.85 11.37 37.10
C ARG A 512 7.36 11.07 36.94
N THR A 513 6.73 11.63 35.90
CA THR A 513 5.32 11.41 35.59
C THR A 513 5.04 9.96 35.24
N LEU A 514 5.87 9.35 34.39
CA LEU A 514 5.71 7.95 33.99
C LEU A 514 6.00 7.00 35.16
N LEU A 515 7.03 7.26 35.95
CA LEU A 515 7.34 6.47 37.14
C LEU A 515 6.18 6.51 38.15
N LYS A 516 5.64 7.69 38.43
CA LYS A 516 4.46 7.85 39.31
C LYS A 516 3.26 7.06 38.79
N TRP A 517 3.02 7.08 37.48
CA TRP A 517 1.93 6.33 36.87
C TRP A 517 2.14 4.80 36.95
N ILE A 518 3.35 4.30 36.68
CA ILE A 518 3.66 2.86 36.80
C ILE A 518 3.46 2.41 38.25
N LEU A 519 3.98 3.15 39.23
CA LEU A 519 3.80 2.84 40.65
C LEU A 519 2.33 2.86 41.07
N TRP A 520 1.52 3.76 40.49
CA TRP A 520 0.08 3.77 40.72
C TRP A 520 -0.60 2.50 40.18
N GLN A 521 -0.16 1.98 39.02
CA GLN A 521 -0.67 0.68 38.53
C GLN A 521 -0.27 -0.46 39.46
N VAL A 522 0.99 -0.52 39.89
CA VAL A 522 1.47 -1.53 40.84
C VAL A 522 0.68 -1.48 42.14
N LYS A 523 0.42 -0.28 42.66
CA LYS A 523 -0.43 -0.06 43.84
C LYS A 523 -1.81 -0.70 43.65
N ASN A 524 -2.42 -0.51 42.49
CA ASN A 524 -3.76 -1.01 42.22
C ASN A 524 -3.82 -2.53 42.02
N THR A 525 -2.74 -3.16 41.53
CA THR A 525 -2.72 -4.59 41.22
C THR A 525 -2.11 -5.47 42.31
N GLU A 526 -1.09 -4.99 43.01
CA GLU A 526 -0.30 -5.74 44.02
C GLU A 526 -0.34 -5.09 45.42
N GLY A 527 -0.89 -3.88 45.54
CA GLY A 527 -1.03 -3.17 46.80
C GLY A 527 -0.02 -2.04 47.02
N GLU A 528 -0.37 -1.11 47.91
CA GLU A 528 0.43 0.06 48.25
C GLU A 528 1.81 -0.32 48.81
N ASP A 529 1.89 -1.40 49.58
CA ASP A 529 3.13 -1.83 50.22
C ASP A 529 4.16 -2.23 49.18
N VAL A 530 3.76 -3.03 48.18
CA VAL A 530 4.64 -3.47 47.10
C VAL A 530 5.15 -2.26 46.30
N ALA A 531 4.26 -1.33 45.94
CA ALA A 531 4.62 -0.11 45.22
C ALA A 531 5.64 0.75 45.98
N ARG A 532 5.50 0.89 47.31
CA ARG A 532 6.48 1.61 48.15
C ARG A 532 7.80 0.87 48.25
N HIS A 533 7.77 -0.45 48.41
CA HIS A 533 8.99 -1.26 48.54
C HIS A 533 9.82 -1.31 47.24
N LEU A 534 9.19 -1.20 46.07
CA LEU A 534 9.86 -1.16 44.76
C LEU A 534 10.83 0.00 44.56
N LEU A 535 10.56 1.14 45.21
CA LEU A 535 11.44 2.31 45.13
C LEU A 535 12.75 2.11 45.88
N TRP A 536 12.74 1.33 46.96
CA TRP A 536 13.83 1.24 47.93
C TRP A 536 14.51 -0.12 47.98
N SER A 537 13.84 -1.19 47.54
CA SER A 537 14.38 -2.55 47.58
C SER A 537 15.02 -2.93 46.24
N GLN A 538 16.34 -3.16 46.25
CA GLN A 538 17.05 -3.70 45.10
C GLN A 538 16.72 -5.18 44.86
N SER A 539 16.63 -5.98 45.92
CA SER A 539 16.32 -7.42 45.83
C SER A 539 14.95 -7.68 45.20
N LEU A 540 13.95 -6.85 45.50
CA LEU A 540 12.62 -6.95 44.89
C LEU A 540 12.65 -6.62 43.38
N ARG A 541 13.47 -5.64 42.97
CA ARG A 541 13.64 -5.27 41.55
C ARG A 541 14.32 -6.39 40.77
N GLU A 542 15.35 -6.99 41.35
CA GLU A 542 16.06 -8.14 40.77
C GLU A 542 15.17 -9.39 40.72
N GLN A 543 14.33 -9.60 41.74
CA GLN A 543 13.34 -10.67 41.75
C GLN A 543 12.33 -10.47 40.63
N TRP A 544 11.74 -9.29 40.47
CA TRP A 544 10.79 -9.01 39.38
C TRP A 544 11.39 -9.17 37.99
N GLN A 545 12.66 -8.83 37.83
CA GLN A 545 13.37 -9.05 36.58
C GLN A 545 13.54 -10.55 36.31
N ARG A 546 13.96 -11.33 37.31
CA ARG A 546 14.05 -12.80 37.20
C ARG A 546 12.70 -13.44 36.93
N ASP A 547 11.65 -13.04 37.65
CA ASP A 547 10.29 -13.55 37.45
C ASP A 547 9.81 -13.32 36.01
N LEU A 548 10.08 -12.14 35.43
CA LEU A 548 9.75 -11.85 34.03
C LEU A 548 10.59 -12.65 33.04
N GLU A 549 11.88 -12.82 33.30
CA GLU A 549 12.77 -13.65 32.49
C GLU A 549 12.38 -15.14 32.57
N ASP A 550 11.88 -15.61 33.71
CA ASP A 550 11.46 -16.99 33.90
C ASP A 550 10.08 -17.27 33.26
N LEU A 551 9.13 -16.34 33.39
CA LEU A 551 7.91 -16.32 32.55
C LEU A 551 8.25 -16.26 31.07
N SER A 552 9.44 -15.74 30.74
CA SER A 552 9.95 -15.77 29.40
C SER A 552 10.51 -17.15 28.98
N LYS A 553 10.97 -18.00 29.91
CA LYS A 553 11.61 -19.28 29.57
C LYS A 553 10.66 -20.47 29.56
N VAL A 554 9.60 -20.44 30.36
CA VAL A 554 8.64 -21.56 30.53
C VAL A 554 8.04 -22.05 29.20
N ASP A 555 7.88 -21.15 28.22
CA ASP A 555 7.37 -21.53 26.90
C ASP A 555 8.36 -22.35 26.06
N GLU A 556 9.69 -22.29 26.28
CA GLU A 556 10.66 -23.05 25.46
C GLU A 556 10.54 -24.58 25.66
N SER A 557 10.13 -25.02 26.85
CA SER A 557 9.86 -26.43 27.14
C SER A 557 8.54 -26.91 26.54
N GLU A 558 7.47 -26.10 26.64
CA GLU A 558 6.19 -26.40 26.00
C GLU A 558 6.32 -26.36 24.47
N GLU A 559 7.14 -25.46 23.94
CA GLU A 559 7.50 -25.35 22.54
C GLU A 559 8.18 -26.61 22.02
N LYS A 560 9.14 -27.17 22.77
CA LYS A 560 9.77 -28.46 22.41
C LYS A 560 8.76 -29.61 22.40
N HIS A 561 7.83 -29.63 23.35
CA HIS A 561 6.80 -30.66 23.43
C HIS A 561 5.82 -30.57 22.24
N LEU A 562 5.31 -29.39 21.93
CA LEU A 562 4.37 -29.17 20.81
C LEU A 562 5.03 -29.43 19.45
N LEU A 563 6.30 -29.06 19.28
CA LEU A 563 7.06 -29.39 18.07
C LEU A 563 7.30 -30.90 17.92
N ALA A 564 7.53 -31.61 19.03
CA ALA A 564 7.66 -33.06 19.03
C ALA A 564 6.33 -33.76 18.70
N GLU A 565 5.23 -33.33 19.31
CA GLU A 565 3.88 -33.85 19.07
C GLU A 565 3.44 -33.63 17.62
N MET A 566 3.82 -32.50 17.03
CA MET A 566 3.57 -32.18 15.62
C MET A 566 4.46 -32.96 14.64
N ALA A 567 5.71 -33.27 15.02
CA ALA A 567 6.61 -34.09 14.19
C ALA A 567 6.18 -35.57 14.16
N THR A 568 5.48 -36.04 15.19
CA THR A 568 4.96 -37.41 15.25
C THR A 568 3.63 -37.64 14.52
N GLY A 569 2.97 -36.57 14.04
CA GLY A 569 1.67 -36.64 13.39
C GLY A 569 1.66 -36.99 11.90
N GLU A 570 2.81 -37.06 11.23
CA GLU A 570 2.91 -37.28 9.78
C GLU A 570 2.80 -38.76 9.33
N ASP A 571 2.86 -39.74 10.25
CA ASP A 571 2.84 -41.17 9.92
C ASP A 571 1.48 -41.88 10.17
N ALA A 572 0.43 -41.16 10.56
CA ALA A 572 -0.89 -41.75 10.75
C ALA A 572 -1.68 -41.83 9.42
N ALA A 573 -1.93 -43.04 8.94
CA ALA A 573 -2.67 -43.33 7.71
C ALA A 573 -4.05 -42.61 7.64
N PRO A 574 -4.50 -42.17 6.45
CA PRO A 574 -5.70 -41.36 6.31
C PRO A 574 -6.96 -42.20 6.54
N SER A 575 -7.61 -42.04 7.68
CA SER A 575 -8.98 -42.50 7.91
C SER A 575 -9.98 -41.51 7.28
N SER A 576 -10.94 -42.05 6.54
CA SER A 576 -11.91 -41.35 5.70
C SER A 576 -13.00 -40.58 6.48
N HIS A 577 -13.39 -39.46 5.87
CA HIS A 577 -14.62 -38.69 6.06
C HIS A 577 -14.87 -37.97 7.40
N SER A 578 -14.38 -36.72 7.48
CA SER A 578 -15.15 -35.62 8.06
C SER A 578 -15.02 -34.37 7.18
N ILE A 579 -16.14 -33.87 6.67
CA ILE A 579 -16.22 -32.57 5.98
C ILE A 579 -16.08 -31.49 7.07
N GLY A 580 -14.86 -31.03 7.29
CA GLY A 580 -14.51 -29.95 8.21
C GLY A 580 -13.68 -28.91 7.49
N ILE A 581 -13.96 -27.64 7.75
CA ILE A 581 -13.24 -26.46 7.25
C ILE A 581 -11.72 -26.62 7.54
N PRO A 582 -10.80 -26.41 6.58
CA PRO A 582 -9.39 -26.71 6.78
C PRO A 582 -8.68 -25.58 7.53
N ALA A 583 -8.91 -25.46 8.84
CA ALA A 583 -8.17 -24.56 9.72
C ALA A 583 -6.65 -24.88 9.75
N SER A 584 -6.25 -26.09 9.33
CA SER A 584 -4.85 -26.52 9.29
C SER A 584 -4.00 -25.78 8.25
N ALA A 585 -4.57 -25.41 7.10
CA ALA A 585 -3.86 -24.75 6.00
C ALA A 585 -3.46 -23.29 6.34
N ASP A 586 -4.28 -22.59 7.11
CA ASP A 586 -4.04 -21.21 7.53
C ASP A 586 -2.92 -21.12 8.58
N LEU A 587 -2.89 -22.08 9.52
CA LEU A 587 -1.81 -22.25 10.50
C LEU A 587 -0.50 -22.68 9.81
N GLU A 588 -0.57 -23.52 8.77
CA GLU A 588 0.60 -23.90 7.98
C GLU A 588 1.21 -22.70 7.26
N THR A 589 0.43 -21.67 6.95
CA THR A 589 1.01 -20.46 6.35
C THR A 589 1.68 -19.55 7.38
N LEU A 590 1.18 -19.49 8.61
CA LEU A 590 1.96 -18.93 9.73
C LEU A 590 3.25 -19.72 9.96
N ARG A 591 3.24 -21.05 9.74
CA ARG A 591 4.45 -21.88 9.71
C ARG A 591 5.32 -21.59 8.49
N LYS A 592 4.81 -21.24 7.32
CA LYS A 592 5.64 -20.89 6.13
C LYS A 592 6.30 -19.52 6.24
N ILE A 593 5.76 -18.60 7.05
CA ILE A 593 6.44 -17.35 7.45
C ILE A 593 7.76 -17.64 8.21
N HIS A 594 7.96 -18.87 8.71
CA HIS A 594 9.22 -19.38 9.28
C HIS A 594 10.40 -19.39 8.29
N PHE A 595 10.16 -19.30 6.98
CA PHE A 595 11.18 -19.47 5.95
C PHE A 595 11.53 -18.21 5.14
N VAL A 596 11.02 -17.03 5.51
CA VAL A 596 11.59 -15.79 4.97
C VAL A 596 12.98 -15.62 5.59
N GLN A 597 14.00 -16.10 4.88
CA GLN A 597 15.39 -15.71 5.12
C GLN A 597 15.45 -14.19 5.10
N THR A 598 15.55 -13.59 6.29
CA THR A 598 16.02 -12.21 6.39
C THR A 598 17.44 -12.20 5.87
N GLU A 599 17.71 -11.27 4.97
CA GLU A 599 19.04 -10.88 4.48
C GLU A 599 20.10 -10.93 5.60
N PRO A 600 21.37 -11.23 5.26
CA PRO A 600 22.43 -11.34 6.26
C PRO A 600 22.44 -10.12 7.19
N GLU A 601 22.63 -10.38 8.49
CA GLU A 601 22.66 -9.38 9.56
C GLU A 601 23.35 -8.08 9.09
N GLU A 602 22.56 -7.07 8.75
CA GLU A 602 23.07 -5.70 8.74
C GLU A 602 23.49 -5.41 10.18
N LEU A 603 24.81 -5.47 10.40
CA LEU A 603 25.46 -5.05 11.63
C LEU A 603 24.78 -3.76 12.12
N PRO A 604 24.34 -3.70 13.39
CA PRO A 604 23.57 -2.58 13.88
C PRO A 604 24.32 -1.27 13.62
N PHE A 605 23.73 -0.41 12.80
CA PHE A 605 24.17 0.96 12.56
C PHE A 605 23.95 1.80 13.82
N PHE A 606 24.73 1.52 14.86
CA PHE A 606 24.78 2.31 16.07
C PHE A 606 26.22 2.30 16.59
N PHE A 607 27.01 3.26 16.12
CA PHE A 607 28.30 3.52 16.74
C PHE A 607 28.12 4.09 18.15
N GLU A 608 28.89 3.51 19.06
CA GLU A 608 29.11 3.92 20.44
C GLU A 608 29.33 5.44 20.54
N LYS A 609 28.74 6.09 21.56
CA LYS A 609 28.72 7.56 21.73
C LYS A 609 30.14 8.18 21.70
N SER A 610 31.14 7.41 22.13
CA SER A 610 32.56 7.71 22.12
C SER A 610 33.09 7.94 20.70
N ARG A 611 32.68 7.10 19.74
CA ARG A 611 33.15 7.12 18.35
C ARG A 611 32.55 8.28 17.56
N ARG A 612 31.26 8.58 17.78
CA ARG A 612 30.60 9.76 17.21
C ARG A 612 31.23 11.07 17.65
N ARG A 613 31.71 11.14 18.90
CA ARG A 613 32.40 12.33 19.41
C ARG A 613 33.77 12.49 18.73
N ALA A 614 34.52 11.39 18.59
CA ALA A 614 35.80 11.38 17.88
C ALA A 614 35.65 11.75 16.38
N ASP A 615 34.62 11.25 15.71
CA ASP A 615 34.36 11.55 14.29
C ASP A 615 33.91 13.00 14.10
N TRP A 616 33.10 13.53 15.02
CA TRP A 616 32.72 14.94 15.04
C TRP A 616 33.95 15.83 15.25
N ASP A 617 34.80 15.49 16.20
CA ASP A 617 36.02 16.24 16.51
C ASP A 617 37.02 16.18 15.32
N GLN A 618 37.13 15.04 14.63
CA GLN A 618 37.89 14.94 13.38
C GLN A 618 37.30 15.79 12.24
N ALA A 619 35.98 15.84 12.12
CA ALA A 619 35.32 16.67 11.12
C ALA A 619 35.55 18.17 11.37
N GLN A 620 35.50 18.60 12.64
CA GLN A 620 35.84 19.98 13.03
C GLN A 620 37.32 20.28 12.77
N ALA A 621 38.23 19.35 13.08
CA ALA A 621 39.65 19.52 12.79
C ALA A 621 39.95 19.60 11.28
N LYS A 622 39.26 18.83 10.44
CA LYS A 622 39.36 18.93 8.97
C LYS A 622 38.83 20.27 8.46
N LYS A 623 37.73 20.77 9.02
CA LYS A 623 37.15 22.06 8.67
C LYS A 623 38.08 23.23 9.03
N ALA A 624 38.71 23.17 10.21
CA ALA A 624 39.71 24.14 10.64
C ALA A 624 40.93 24.17 9.68
N LYS A 625 41.48 23.00 9.32
CA LYS A 625 42.58 22.90 8.36
C LYS A 625 42.22 23.37 6.95
N ALA A 626 40.97 23.20 6.53
CA ALA A 626 40.49 23.70 5.24
C ALA A 626 40.41 25.23 5.22
N LEU A 627 39.98 25.85 6.33
CA LEU A 627 39.96 27.31 6.50
C LEU A 627 41.37 27.91 6.55
N GLU A 628 42.32 27.26 7.24
CA GLU A 628 43.73 27.70 7.24
C GLU A 628 44.38 27.65 5.84
N ARG A 629 43.94 26.73 4.97
CA ARG A 629 44.40 26.64 3.58
C ARG A 629 43.77 27.67 2.65
N GLN A 630 42.65 28.28 3.05
CA GLN A 630 42.00 29.36 2.30
C GLN A 630 42.48 30.75 2.74
N GLY A 631 43.17 30.85 3.88
CA GLY A 631 43.76 32.08 4.41
C GLY A 631 45.26 32.28 4.10
N LYS A 632 45.86 31.39 3.30
CA LYS A 632 47.20 31.53 2.70
C LYS A 632 47.04 31.61 1.20
#